data_AF-W1NGX8-F1
#
_entry.id   AF-W1NGX8-F1
#
_cell.length_a   1.000
_cell.length_b   1.000
_cell.length_c   1.000
_cell.angle_alpha   90.00
_cell.angle_beta   90.00
_cell.angle_gamma   90.00
#
_symmetry.space_group_name_H-M   'P 1'
#
loop_
_entity.id
_entity.type
_entity.pdbx_description
1 polymer ?
#
loop_
_entity_poly.entity_id
_entity_poly.type
_entity_poly.pdbx_seq_one_letter_code
_entity_poly.pdbx_strand_id
1 'polypeptide(L)'
;MLPGNARIMVLAATNRPWDLDEAILRRFSRAFEVGLPNASERATIMRVILNGENVADDIDYTKIALLTEGFSGSDLKELCRQAAYIPIRELLEQEKNGQETSKVPRPLKHSDIESSFIASKSSNLATEYGGRRQIQEPSAQGSLMLRWSELVNVLALLGGDSNRILEQ
;
A
#
# COMPACT_ATOMS: atom_id res chain seq x y z
N MET A 1 -31.82 22.81 12.86
CA MET A 1 -30.98 23.15 14.01
C MET A 1 -30.11 21.95 14.31
N LEU A 2 -28.85 21.94 13.86
CA LEU A 2 -27.89 20.91 14.30
C LEU A 2 -27.62 21.13 15.80
N PRO A 3 -27.58 20.09 16.64
CA PRO A 3 -27.35 20.25 18.07
C PRO A 3 -26.02 20.96 18.31
N GLY A 4 -26.07 22.06 19.07
CA GLY A 4 -25.04 23.10 19.13
C GLY A 4 -23.75 22.75 19.87
N ASN A 5 -23.14 21.60 19.61
CA ASN A 5 -21.79 21.24 20.08
C ASN A 5 -21.13 20.15 19.20
N ALA A 6 -21.27 20.23 17.88
CA ALA A 6 -20.54 19.35 16.97
C ALA A 6 -19.06 19.77 16.90
N ARG A 7 -18.17 18.95 17.46
CA ARG A 7 -16.72 19.07 17.24
C ARG A 7 -16.41 18.53 15.85
N ILE A 8 -16.12 19.44 14.91
CA ILE A 8 -15.79 19.09 13.52
C ILE A 8 -14.27 19.05 13.38
N MET A 9 -13.76 17.97 12.80
CA MET A 9 -12.37 17.86 12.36
C MET A 9 -12.34 17.66 10.85
N VAL A 10 -11.47 18.40 10.16
CA VAL A 10 -11.29 18.32 8.70
C VAL A 10 -9.93 17.72 8.41
N LEU A 11 -9.90 16.68 7.59
CA LEU A 11 -8.68 16.05 7.08
C LEU A 11 -8.60 16.27 5.58
N ALA A 12 -7.39 16.51 5.08
CA ALA A 12 -7.10 16.64 3.66
C ALA A 12 -5.80 15.89 3.34
N ALA A 13 -5.70 15.36 2.13
CA ALA A 13 -4.51 14.70 1.60
C ALA A 13 -4.20 15.27 0.21
N THR A 14 -2.92 15.49 -0.10
CA THR A 14 -2.47 16.00 -1.41
C THR A 14 -1.07 15.48 -1.73
N ASN A 15 -0.86 15.11 -3.00
CA ASN A 15 0.46 14.78 -3.54
C ASN A 15 1.17 16.01 -4.13
N ARG A 16 0.54 17.20 -4.06
CA ARG A 16 1.06 18.47 -4.58
C ARG A 16 0.78 19.62 -3.60
N PRO A 17 1.45 19.64 -2.44
CA PRO A 17 1.18 20.64 -1.41
C PRO A 17 1.52 22.07 -1.86
N TRP A 18 2.49 22.22 -2.77
CA TRP A 18 2.90 23.50 -3.36
C TRP A 18 1.91 24.06 -4.40
N ASP A 19 0.96 23.26 -4.89
CA ASP A 19 -0.11 23.73 -5.80
C ASP A 19 -1.26 24.40 -5.02
N LEU A 20 -1.26 24.35 -3.68
CA LEU A 20 -2.31 24.92 -2.84
C LEU A 20 -2.05 26.40 -2.53
N ASP A 21 -3.11 27.20 -2.62
CA ASP A 21 -3.07 28.61 -2.25
C ASP A 21 -2.82 28.80 -0.74
N GLU A 22 -2.11 29.88 -0.40
CA GLU A 22 -1.73 30.21 0.97
C GLU A 22 -2.95 30.36 1.90
N ALA A 23 -4.09 30.86 1.40
CA ALA A 23 -5.31 31.01 2.18
C ALA A 23 -5.90 29.66 2.63
N ILE A 24 -5.69 28.59 1.86
CA ILE A 24 -6.10 27.23 2.23
C ILE A 24 -5.12 26.65 3.24
N LEU A 25 -3.81 26.78 2.99
CA LEU A 25 -2.77 26.27 3.90
C LEU A 25 -2.91 26.86 5.31
N ARG A 26 -3.26 28.14 5.44
CA ARG A 26 -3.51 28.79 6.74
C ARG A 26 -4.69 28.20 7.52
N ARG A 27 -5.65 27.54 6.84
CA ARG A 27 -6.76 26.83 7.50
C ARG A 27 -6.36 25.43 7.98
N PHE A 28 -5.34 24.84 7.37
CA PHE A 28 -4.75 23.56 7.78
C PHE A 28 -3.53 23.80 8.67
N SER A 29 -3.80 24.14 9.94
CA SER A 29 -2.76 24.45 10.94
C SER A 29 -1.76 23.33 11.25
N ARG A 30 -2.03 22.10 10.81
CA ARG A 30 -1.13 20.94 10.94
C ARG A 30 -1.03 20.24 9.60
N ALA A 31 0.20 20.01 9.16
CA ALA A 31 0.53 19.21 8.00
C ALA A 31 1.49 18.11 8.42
N PHE A 32 1.33 16.93 7.83
CA PHE A 32 2.19 15.78 8.05
C PHE A 32 2.63 15.27 6.70
N GLU A 33 3.94 15.17 6.51
CA GLU A 33 4.49 14.57 5.31
C GLU A 33 4.48 13.05 5.46
N VAL A 34 4.00 12.36 4.43
CA VAL A 34 3.93 10.91 4.37
C VAL A 34 4.89 10.44 3.29
N GLY A 35 6.08 10.00 3.72
CA GLY A 35 7.10 9.44 2.83
C GLY A 35 6.87 7.96 2.50
N LEU A 36 7.67 7.41 1.59
CA LEU A 36 7.63 5.98 1.27
C LEU A 36 7.86 5.11 2.52
N PRO A 37 7.17 3.96 2.64
CA PRO A 37 7.32 3.07 3.79
C PRO A 37 8.69 2.40 3.81
N ASN A 38 9.27 2.26 5.01
CA ASN A 38 10.46 1.45 5.24
C ASN A 38 10.14 -0.06 5.20
N ALA A 39 11.15 -0.93 5.25
CA ALA A 39 10.96 -2.38 5.13
C ALA A 39 10.00 -2.97 6.20
N SER A 40 10.08 -2.53 7.46
CA SER A 40 9.17 -3.01 8.51
C SER A 40 7.73 -2.57 8.27
N GLU A 41 7.55 -1.33 7.79
CA GLU A 41 6.25 -0.77 7.42
C GLU A 41 5.66 -1.49 6.21
N ARG A 42 6.46 -1.79 5.17
CA ARG A 42 6.03 -2.60 4.02
C ARG A 42 5.56 -3.99 4.42
N ALA A 43 6.28 -4.67 5.33
CA ALA A 43 5.85 -5.96 5.87
C ALA A 43 4.50 -5.86 6.60
N THR A 44 4.29 -4.76 7.32
CA THR A 44 3.03 -4.49 8.02
C THR A 44 1.90 -4.18 7.04
N ILE A 45 2.15 -3.36 6.02
CA ILE A 45 1.21 -3.06 4.95
C ILE A 45 0.75 -4.33 4.24
N MET A 46 1.68 -5.22 3.87
CA MET A 46 1.34 -6.51 3.25
C MET A 46 0.49 -7.40 4.16
N ARG A 47 0.79 -7.44 5.48
CA ARG A 47 -0.06 -8.15 6.45
C ARG A 47 -1.47 -7.58 6.51
N VAL A 48 -1.64 -6.26 6.40
CA VAL A 48 -2.96 -5.62 6.36
C VAL A 48 -3.66 -5.93 5.04
N ILE A 49 -2.97 -5.84 3.91
CA ILE A 49 -3.51 -6.14 2.57
C ILE A 49 -4.04 -7.59 2.50
N LEU A 50 -3.27 -8.55 3.03
CA LEU A 50 -3.61 -9.98 3.00
C LEU A 50 -4.45 -10.43 4.20
N ASN A 51 -4.88 -9.51 5.07
CA ASN A 51 -5.68 -9.85 6.24
C ASN A 51 -7.06 -10.36 5.83
N GLY A 52 -7.39 -11.60 6.19
CA GLY A 52 -8.65 -12.25 5.82
C GLY A 52 -8.60 -13.01 4.49
N GLU A 53 -7.48 -12.98 3.78
CA GLU A 53 -7.26 -13.76 2.56
C GLU A 53 -6.81 -15.20 2.88
N ASN A 54 -7.01 -16.11 1.92
CA ASN A 54 -6.52 -17.49 2.03
C ASN A 54 -5.02 -17.56 1.73
N VAL A 55 -4.19 -17.35 2.75
CA VAL A 55 -2.72 -17.36 2.67
C VAL A 55 -2.13 -18.60 3.33
N ALA A 56 -1.01 -19.09 2.80
CA ALA A 56 -0.21 -20.13 3.43
C ALA A 56 0.64 -19.56 4.57
N ASP A 57 0.96 -20.40 5.55
CA ASP A 57 1.82 -20.04 6.69
C ASP A 57 3.30 -19.79 6.31
N ASP A 58 3.68 -20.07 5.05
CA ASP A 58 5.04 -19.94 4.55
C ASP A 58 5.41 -18.51 4.11
N ILE A 59 4.48 -17.57 4.14
CA ILE A 59 4.72 -16.18 3.70
C ILE A 59 5.64 -15.44 4.68
N ASP A 60 6.91 -15.31 4.29
CA ASP A 60 7.86 -14.41 4.95
C ASP A 60 7.72 -12.95 4.44
N TYR A 61 6.84 -12.19 5.10
CA TYR A 61 6.63 -10.77 4.83
C TYR A 61 7.90 -9.92 4.97
N THR A 62 8.84 -10.32 5.84
CA THR A 62 10.08 -9.56 6.06
C THR A 62 10.98 -9.68 4.85
N LYS A 63 11.13 -10.89 4.29
CA LYS A 63 11.90 -11.10 3.05
C LYS A 63 11.30 -10.35 1.87
N ILE A 64 9.98 -10.46 1.67
CA ILE A 64 9.31 -9.75 0.56
C ILE A 64 9.49 -8.24 0.73
N ALA A 65 9.41 -7.72 1.96
CA ALA A 65 9.60 -6.31 2.22
C ALA A 65 11.02 -5.83 1.87
N LEU A 66 12.05 -6.66 2.07
CA LEU A 66 13.42 -6.35 1.65
C LEU A 66 13.58 -6.31 0.13
N LEU A 67 12.84 -7.15 -0.61
CA LEU A 67 12.88 -7.16 -2.08
C LEU A 67 12.16 -5.96 -2.71
N THR A 68 11.14 -5.44 -2.03
CA THR A 68 10.23 -4.38 -2.51
C THR A 68 10.67 -2.97 -2.09
N GLU A 69 11.98 -2.71 -2.11
CA GLU A 69 12.48 -1.36 -1.81
C GLU A 69 11.90 -0.31 -2.77
N GLY A 70 11.47 0.82 -2.21
CA GLY A 70 10.85 1.92 -2.96
C GLY A 70 9.36 1.73 -3.27
N PHE A 71 8.75 0.59 -2.92
CA PHE A 71 7.33 0.35 -3.17
C PHE A 71 6.48 1.19 -2.21
N SER A 72 5.46 1.86 -2.76
CA SER A 72 4.38 2.50 -2.01
C SER A 72 3.33 1.47 -1.55
N GLY A 73 2.33 1.91 -0.78
CA GLY A 73 1.21 1.04 -0.38
C GLY A 73 0.42 0.49 -1.57
N SER A 74 0.21 1.30 -2.61
CA SER A 74 -0.49 0.89 -3.81
C SER A 74 0.32 -0.12 -4.66
N ASP A 75 1.64 0.05 -4.74
CA ASP A 75 2.53 -0.93 -5.39
C ASP A 75 2.49 -2.29 -4.69
N LEU A 76 2.51 -2.31 -3.34
CA LEU A 76 2.39 -3.54 -2.57
C LEU A 76 1.01 -4.20 -2.74
N LYS A 77 -0.06 -3.40 -2.78
CA LYS A 77 -1.42 -3.91 -3.04
C LYS A 77 -1.50 -4.56 -4.41
N GLU A 78 -0.94 -3.91 -5.44
CA GLU A 78 -0.90 -4.44 -6.80
C GLU A 78 -0.07 -5.73 -6.88
N LEU A 79 1.09 -5.78 -6.23
CA LEU A 79 1.91 -7.00 -6.14
C LEU A 79 1.13 -8.16 -5.52
N CYS A 80 0.48 -7.93 -4.37
CA CYS A 80 -0.33 -8.95 -3.70
C CYS A 80 -1.51 -9.40 -4.58
N ARG A 81 -2.16 -8.46 -5.27
CA ARG A 81 -3.27 -8.74 -6.19
C ARG A 81 -2.81 -9.64 -7.34
N GLN A 82 -1.67 -9.34 -7.96
CA GLN A 82 -1.10 -10.17 -9.04
C GLN A 82 -0.77 -11.58 -8.55
N ALA A 83 -0.18 -11.70 -7.36
CA ALA A 83 0.14 -12.98 -6.75
C ALA A 83 -1.11 -13.82 -6.46
N ALA A 84 -2.19 -13.20 -5.97
CA ALA A 84 -3.46 -13.86 -5.71
C ALA A 84 -4.12 -14.48 -6.96
N TYR A 85 -3.80 -13.98 -8.16
CA TYR A 85 -4.28 -14.60 -9.40
C TYR A 85 -3.60 -15.94 -9.74
N ILE A 86 -2.42 -16.23 -9.18
CA ILE A 86 -1.68 -17.45 -9.52
C ILE A 86 -2.47 -18.71 -9.09
N PRO A 87 -2.88 -18.87 -7.82
CA PRO A 87 -3.73 -19.99 -7.40
C PRO A 87 -5.03 -20.13 -8.20
N ILE A 88 -5.62 -19.00 -8.60
CA ILE A 88 -6.87 -18.98 -9.38
C ILE A 88 -6.62 -19.51 -10.79
N ARG A 89 -5.54 -19.08 -11.44
CA ARG A 89 -5.17 -19.55 -12.79
C ARG A 89 -4.89 -21.04 -12.80
N GLU A 90 -4.15 -21.54 -11.81
CA GLU A 90 -3.86 -22.96 -11.67
C GLU A 90 -5.15 -23.79 -11.53
N LEU A 91 -6.09 -23.34 -10.70
CA LEU A 91 -7.39 -24.01 -10.56
C LEU A 91 -8.13 -24.09 -11.90
N LEU A 92 -8.22 -22.97 -12.62
CA LEU A 92 -8.90 -22.91 -13.93
C LEU A 92 -8.22 -23.80 -14.98
N GLU A 93 -6.88 -23.95 -14.92
CA GLU A 93 -6.14 -24.86 -15.80
C GLU A 93 -6.40 -26.33 -15.47
N GLN A 94 -6.49 -26.67 -14.19
CA GLN A 94 -6.82 -28.03 -13.75
C GLN A 94 -8.25 -28.43 -14.15
N GLU A 95 -9.22 -27.53 -14.00
CA GLU A 95 -10.60 -27.74 -14.45
C GLU A 95 -10.67 -27.96 -15.96
N LYS A 96 -9.95 -27.17 -16.75
CA LYS A 96 -9.86 -27.34 -18.22
C LYS A 96 -9.25 -28.68 -18.62
N ASN A 97 -8.31 -29.19 -17.84
CA ASN A 97 -7.65 -30.47 -18.07
C ASN A 97 -8.49 -31.67 -17.57
N GLY A 98 -9.71 -31.43 -17.10
CA GLY A 98 -10.63 -32.49 -16.65
C GLY A 98 -10.22 -33.14 -15.34
N GLN A 99 -9.37 -32.48 -14.54
CA GLN A 99 -9.03 -32.95 -13.20
C GLN A 99 -10.19 -32.62 -12.24
N GLU A 100 -10.62 -33.60 -11.45
CA GLU A 100 -11.56 -33.36 -10.35
C GLU A 100 -10.84 -32.60 -9.23
N THR A 101 -11.01 -31.28 -9.20
CA THR A 101 -10.39 -30.40 -8.21
C THR A 101 -11.43 -29.71 -7.34
N SER A 102 -11.00 -29.24 -6.16
CA SER A 102 -11.85 -28.44 -5.30
C SER A 102 -12.19 -27.11 -5.97
N LYS A 103 -13.44 -26.65 -5.89
CA LYS A 103 -13.89 -25.34 -6.41
C LYS A 103 -13.26 -24.12 -5.73
N VAL A 104 -12.30 -24.34 -4.82
CA VAL A 104 -11.63 -23.31 -4.03
C VAL A 104 -10.15 -23.29 -4.43
N PRO A 105 -9.59 -22.12 -4.78
CA PRO A 105 -8.17 -22.01 -5.06
C PRO A 105 -7.31 -22.41 -3.86
N ARG A 106 -6.13 -22.97 -4.13
CA ARG A 106 -5.14 -23.22 -3.08
C ARG A 106 -4.75 -21.90 -2.37
N PRO A 107 -4.25 -21.97 -1.12
CA PRO A 107 -3.74 -20.77 -0.46
C PRO A 107 -2.61 -20.09 -1.25
N LEU A 108 -2.56 -18.77 -1.15
CA LEU A 108 -1.47 -17.94 -1.68
C LEU A 108 -0.17 -18.26 -0.93
N LYS A 109 0.90 -18.57 -1.67
CA LYS A 109 2.20 -18.95 -1.10
C LYS A 109 3.23 -17.85 -1.24
N HIS A 110 4.31 -17.95 -0.46
CA HIS A 110 5.48 -17.07 -0.60
C HIS A 110 6.00 -16.98 -2.04
N SER A 111 6.11 -18.14 -2.72
CA SER A 111 6.63 -18.25 -4.08
C SER A 111 5.76 -17.52 -5.12
N ASP A 112 4.46 -17.39 -4.88
CA ASP A 112 3.55 -16.69 -5.79
C ASP A 112 3.84 -15.19 -5.78
N ILE A 113 4.13 -14.64 -4.59
CA ILE A 113 4.48 -13.23 -4.41
C ILE A 113 5.86 -12.95 -5.02
N GLU A 114 6.85 -13.83 -4.80
CA GLU A 114 8.17 -13.70 -5.42
C GLU A 114 8.09 -13.78 -6.95
N SER A 115 7.33 -14.73 -7.49
CA SER A 115 7.13 -14.86 -8.94
C SER A 115 6.47 -13.62 -9.54
N SER A 116 5.48 -13.06 -8.85
CA SER A 116 4.81 -11.82 -9.28
C SER A 116 5.75 -10.62 -9.23
N PHE A 117 6.62 -10.55 -8.22
CA PHE A 117 7.61 -9.50 -8.12
C PHE A 117 8.62 -9.56 -9.28
N ILE A 118 9.12 -10.76 -9.61
CA ILE A 118 10.02 -10.96 -10.75
C ILE A 118 9.33 -10.52 -12.06
N ALA A 119 8.08 -10.93 -12.26
CA ALA A 119 7.29 -10.51 -13.43
C ALA A 119 7.10 -8.99 -13.51
N SER A 120 6.85 -8.32 -12.37
CA SER A 120 6.70 -6.86 -12.31
C SER A 120 8.00 -6.10 -12.60
N LYS A 121 9.17 -6.66 -12.24
CA LYS A 121 10.46 -6.04 -12.59
C LYS A 121 10.72 -6.10 -14.08
N SER A 122 10.37 -7.20 -14.73
CA SER A 122 10.49 -7.36 -16.18
C SER A 122 9.61 -6.37 -16.95
N SER A 123 8.43 -5.99 -16.43
CA SER A 123 7.62 -4.93 -17.03
C SER A 123 8.18 -3.53 -16.77
N ASN A 124 8.73 -3.26 -15.58
CA ASN A 124 9.26 -1.95 -15.21
C ASN A 124 10.57 -1.59 -15.93
N LEU A 125 11.41 -2.58 -16.29
CA LEU A 125 12.60 -2.37 -17.13
C LEU A 125 12.26 -1.80 -18.53
N ALA A 126 11.05 -2.06 -19.04
CA ALA A 126 10.57 -1.45 -20.29
C ALA A 126 10.12 0.02 -20.09
N THR A 127 9.76 0.40 -18.86
CA THR A 127 9.28 1.76 -18.52
C THR A 127 10.42 2.67 -18.04
N GLU A 128 11.53 2.11 -17.53
CA GLU A 128 12.65 2.86 -16.94
C GLU A 128 13.45 3.75 -17.91
N TYR A 129 13.22 3.63 -19.23
CA TYR A 129 13.74 4.57 -20.23
C TYR A 129 12.94 5.88 -20.34
N GLY A 130 11.87 6.05 -19.56
CA GLY A 130 10.98 7.21 -19.61
C GLY A 130 10.84 7.94 -18.27
N GLY A 131 11.89 8.60 -17.78
CA GLY A 131 11.71 9.71 -16.83
C GLY A 131 12.43 9.58 -15.49
N ARG A 132 13.75 9.79 -15.51
CA ARG A 132 14.51 10.12 -14.30
C ARG A 132 14.49 11.65 -14.13
N ARG A 133 13.64 12.19 -13.25
CA ARG A 133 13.83 13.56 -12.73
C ARG A 133 14.51 13.49 -11.37
N GLN A 134 15.68 14.12 -11.28
CA GLN A 134 16.36 14.38 -10.02
C GLN A 134 15.44 15.20 -9.11
N ILE A 135 15.20 14.71 -7.88
CA ILE A 135 14.61 15.51 -6.81
C ILE A 135 15.77 16.14 -6.05
N GLN A 136 15.74 17.46 -5.95
CA GLN A 136 16.65 18.28 -5.15
C GLN A 136 15.99 18.52 -3.79
N GLU A 137 16.67 18.17 -2.70
CA GLU A 137 16.13 18.36 -1.35
C GLU A 137 16.08 19.84 -0.96
N PRO A 138 14.97 20.36 -0.42
CA PRO A 138 14.94 21.65 0.24
C PRO A 138 15.21 21.51 1.75
N SER A 139 15.85 22.55 2.29
CA SER A 139 16.37 22.67 3.65
C SER A 139 15.31 22.60 4.75
N ALA A 140 15.66 21.89 5.81
CA ALA A 140 14.83 21.64 6.99
C ALA A 140 14.43 22.91 7.74
N GLN A 141 13.13 23.15 7.86
CA GLN A 141 12.54 23.90 8.98
C GLN A 141 11.24 23.23 9.42
N GLY A 142 11.30 22.53 10.55
CA GLY A 142 10.17 22.25 11.45
C GLY A 142 8.96 21.52 10.87
N SER A 143 9.14 20.32 10.31
CA SER A 143 8.02 19.42 10.00
C SER A 143 8.01 18.23 10.97
N LEU A 144 6.88 18.00 11.62
CA LEU A 144 6.64 16.80 12.44
C LEU A 144 6.45 15.61 11.48
N MET A 145 7.50 14.84 11.27
CA MET A 145 7.43 13.57 10.55
C MET A 145 6.69 12.55 11.42
N LEU A 146 5.48 12.16 11.03
CA LEU A 146 4.78 11.06 11.69
C LEU A 146 5.28 9.74 11.12
N ARG A 147 5.49 8.77 12.02
CA ARG A 147 5.78 7.39 11.59
C ARG A 147 4.49 6.74 11.08
N TRP A 148 4.61 5.79 10.15
CA TRP A 148 3.43 5.10 9.61
C TRP A 148 2.61 4.39 10.71
N SER A 149 3.27 3.90 11.77
CA SER A 149 2.58 3.35 12.94
C SER A 149 1.75 4.39 13.70
N GLU A 150 2.18 5.65 13.72
CA GLU A 150 1.43 6.75 14.34
C GLU A 150 0.26 7.18 13.45
N LEU A 151 0.44 7.20 12.12
CA LEU A 151 -0.65 7.45 11.16
C LEU A 151 -1.76 6.39 11.25
N VAL A 152 -1.38 5.11 11.33
CA VAL A 152 -2.36 4.01 11.50
C VAL A 152 -3.15 4.17 12.80
N ASN A 153 -2.49 4.55 13.91
CA ASN A 153 -3.17 4.80 15.19
C ASN A 153 -4.08 6.03 15.16
N VAL A 154 -3.64 7.12 14.53
CA VAL A 154 -4.46 8.33 14.35
C VAL A 154 -5.70 8.01 13.52
N LEU A 155 -5.56 7.23 12.45
CA LEU A 155 -6.68 6.86 11.59
C LEU A 155 -7.63 5.85 12.26
N ALA A 156 -7.11 4.93 13.06
CA ALA A 156 -7.92 4.01 13.87
C ALA A 156 -8.75 4.74 14.95
N LEU A 157 -8.21 5.79 15.57
CA LEU A 157 -8.92 6.64 16.53
C LEU A 157 -10.07 7.45 15.89
N LEU A 158 -10.09 7.56 14.56
CA LEU A 158 -11.08 8.33 13.79
C LEU A 158 -12.17 7.46 13.15
N GLY A 159 -12.21 6.16 13.48
CA GLY A 159 -13.25 5.25 13.03
C GLY A 159 -13.20 4.90 11.54
N GLY A 160 -12.04 5.09 10.89
CA GLY A 160 -11.85 4.72 9.49
C GLY A 160 -11.50 3.24 9.33
N ASP A 161 -12.24 2.52 8.47
CA ASP A 161 -11.88 1.18 8.01
C ASP A 161 -10.44 1.16 7.49
N SER A 162 -9.58 0.32 8.07
CA SER A 162 -8.16 0.22 7.72
C SER A 162 -7.91 -0.11 6.24
N ASN A 163 -8.92 -0.67 5.55
CA ASN A 163 -8.87 -0.97 4.11
C ASN A 163 -8.83 0.27 3.20
N ARG A 164 -9.29 1.44 3.68
CA ARG A 164 -9.38 2.65 2.85
C ARG A 164 -8.05 3.43 2.74
N ILE A 165 -7.08 3.10 3.57
CA ILE A 165 -5.75 3.72 3.63
C ILE A 165 -4.85 3.18 2.51
N LEU A 166 -5.13 1.99 1.99
CA LEU A 166 -4.33 1.31 0.98
C LEU A 166 -4.66 1.72 -0.47
N GLU A 167 -5.55 2.70 -0.66
CA GLU A 167 -6.00 3.18 -1.98
C GLU A 167 -5.49 4.57 -2.37
N GLN A 168 -4.68 5.23 -1.54
CA GLN A 168 -4.10 6.54 -1.82
C GLN A 168 -2.58 6.49 -1.93
#